data_AF-A0A2V8PC91-F1
#
_entry.id   AF-A0A2V8PC91-F1
#
_cell.length_a   1.000
_cell.length_b   1.000
_cell.length_c   1.000
_cell.angle_alpha   90.00
_cell.angle_beta   90.00
_cell.angle_gamma   90.00
#
_symmetry.space_group_name_H-M   'P 1'
#
loop_
_entity.id
_entity.type
_entity.pdbx_description
1 polymer ?
#
loop_
_entity_poly.entity_id
_entity_poly.type
_entity_poly.pdbx_seq_one_letter_code
_entity_poly.pdbx_strand_id
1 'polypeptide(L)'
;AKLPPTVKQLFIPDLRLKGAESVAVEATVPKSYFKVVFTFQNWSDFPPEMLQPATRPPSLPPDPCTQTKTSDRLFAVLLTENTQILGCTALKPKEDFFFLLPKDKQLPNYVYAIVHDRQTGKKYKSRLISPSSGVMK
;
A
#
# COMPACT_ATOMS: atom_id res chain seq x y z
N ALA A 1 -19.48 6.98 -36.47
CA ALA A 1 -18.24 6.22 -36.24
C ALA A 1 -18.33 5.55 -34.88
N LYS A 2 -18.10 4.24 -34.79
CA LYS A 2 -18.05 3.49 -33.53
C LYS A 2 -16.74 3.90 -32.84
N LEU A 3 -16.82 4.54 -31.66
CA LEU A 3 -15.65 4.83 -30.85
C LEU A 3 -14.87 3.52 -30.60
N PRO A 4 -13.54 3.51 -30.72
CA PRO A 4 -12.77 2.30 -30.43
C PRO A 4 -12.99 1.90 -28.97
N PRO A 5 -12.90 0.60 -28.64
CA PRO A 5 -12.99 0.15 -27.26
C PRO A 5 -11.91 0.87 -26.47
N THR A 6 -12.32 1.64 -25.45
CA THR A 6 -11.44 2.33 -24.54
C THR A 6 -10.45 1.30 -24.03
N VAL A 7 -9.20 1.37 -24.47
CA VAL A 7 -8.11 0.57 -23.91
C VAL A 7 -8.14 0.90 -22.43
N LYS A 8 -8.60 -0.03 -21.59
CA LYS A 8 -8.59 0.14 -20.14
C LYS A 8 -7.14 0.42 -19.77
N GLN A 9 -6.84 1.70 -19.53
CA GLN A 9 -5.50 2.16 -19.22
C GLN A 9 -4.96 1.30 -18.10
N LEU A 10 -3.78 0.71 -18.32
CA LEU A 10 -3.17 -0.18 -17.35
C LEU A 10 -2.85 0.64 -16.10
N PHE A 11 -3.59 0.38 -15.02
CA PHE A 11 -3.36 1.02 -13.74
C PHE A 11 -2.12 0.40 -13.06
N ILE A 12 -1.08 1.20 -12.85
CA ILE A 12 0.14 0.80 -12.12
C ILE A 12 0.33 1.81 -10.99
N PRO A 13 0.24 1.39 -9.70
CA PRO A 13 0.51 2.28 -8.58
C PRO A 13 1.99 2.67 -8.54
N ASP A 14 2.26 3.96 -8.41
CA ASP A 14 3.61 4.51 -8.32
C ASP A 14 3.97 4.76 -6.85
N LEU A 15 4.58 3.75 -6.23
CA LEU A 15 4.95 3.80 -4.82
C LEU A 15 6.14 4.75 -4.62
N ARG A 16 6.07 5.57 -3.57
CA ARG A 16 7.16 6.46 -3.18
C ARG A 16 7.38 6.43 -1.67
N LEU A 17 8.64 6.55 -1.27
CA LEU A 17 9.02 6.84 0.11
C LEU A 17 8.76 8.31 0.41
N LYS A 18 7.94 8.58 1.44
CA LYS A 18 7.66 9.93 1.93
C LYS A 18 8.70 10.39 2.95
N GLY A 19 9.18 9.46 3.78
CA GLY A 19 10.26 9.69 4.75
C GLY A 19 10.32 8.59 5.81
N ALA A 20 11.23 8.76 6.77
CA ALA A 20 11.24 7.95 7.98
C ALA A 20 11.44 8.83 9.21
N GLU A 21 10.72 8.52 10.28
CA GLU A 21 10.83 9.25 11.55
C GLU A 21 11.16 8.29 12.70
N SER A 22 11.94 8.76 13.67
CA SER A 22 12.21 7.99 14.89
C SER A 22 10.98 8.02 15.79
N VAL A 23 10.49 6.85 16.18
CA VAL A 23 9.37 6.73 17.13
C VAL A 23 9.76 5.81 18.29
N ALA A 24 9.38 6.21 19.49
CA ALA A 24 9.41 5.35 20.66
C ALA A 24 8.03 4.74 20.85
N VAL A 25 7.96 3.42 20.97
CA VAL A 25 6.73 2.73 21.34
C VAL A 25 6.81 2.44 22.84
N GLU A 26 5.89 3.00 23.60
CA GLU A 26 5.76 2.69 25.02
C GLU A 26 5.33 1.23 25.17
N ALA A 27 6.22 0.45 25.78
CA ALA A 27 6.03 -0.95 26.15
C ALA A 27 6.80 -1.19 27.45
N THR A 28 6.59 -2.34 28.10
CA THR A 28 7.31 -2.72 29.34
C THR A 28 8.83 -2.62 29.21
N VAL A 29 9.35 -2.80 27.98
CA VAL A 29 10.71 -2.40 27.59
C VAL A 29 10.58 -1.41 26.42
N PRO A 30 10.98 -0.14 26.58
CA PRO A 30 10.93 0.84 25.50
C PRO A 30 11.71 0.34 24.29
N LYS A 31 11.06 0.33 23.13
CA LYS A 31 11.70 -0.03 21.87
C LYS A 31 11.70 1.17 20.93
N SER A 32 12.86 1.45 20.36
CA SER A 32 13.03 2.49 19.35
C SER A 32 12.83 1.90 17.96
N TYR A 33 12.00 2.56 17.17
CA TYR A 33 11.71 2.18 15.79
C TYR A 33 11.97 3.37 14.84
N PHE A 34 12.18 3.05 13.58
CA PHE A 34 11.92 3.94 12.46
C PHE A 34 10.52 3.65 11.94
N LYS A 35 9.66 4.66 11.93
CA LYS A 35 8.40 4.63 11.19
C LYS A 35 8.68 5.06 9.76
N VAL A 36 8.69 4.09 8.85
CA VAL A 36 8.99 4.32 7.43
C VAL A 36 7.67 4.52 6.68
N VAL A 37 7.48 5.71 6.11
CA VAL A 37 6.20 6.18 5.56
C VAL A 37 6.25 6.18 4.03
N PHE A 38 5.22 5.59 3.43
CA PHE A 38 5.03 5.48 1.99
C PHE A 38 3.72 6.12 1.56
N THR A 39 3.68 6.50 0.28
CA THR A 39 2.47 6.99 -0.39
C THR A 39 2.53 6.62 -1.87
N PHE A 40 1.41 6.74 -2.58
CA PHE A 40 1.40 6.67 -4.03
C PHE A 40 1.54 8.07 -4.62
N GLN A 41 2.49 8.27 -5.54
CA GLN A 41 2.69 9.57 -6.17
C GLN A 41 1.59 9.88 -7.20
N ASN A 42 1.05 8.84 -7.82
CA ASN A 42 0.08 8.95 -8.91
C ASN A 42 -1.37 8.70 -8.46
N TRP A 43 -1.76 9.18 -7.28
CA TRP A 43 -3.16 9.08 -6.80
C TRP A 43 -4.19 9.63 -7.80
N SER A 44 -3.81 10.61 -8.63
CA SER A 44 -4.65 11.14 -9.72
C SER A 44 -5.01 10.12 -10.79
N ASP A 45 -4.17 9.10 -10.95
CA ASP A 45 -4.31 8.07 -11.98
C ASP A 45 -5.13 6.88 -11.49
N PHE A 46 -5.48 6.87 -10.19
CA PHE A 46 -6.40 5.89 -9.64
C PHE A 46 -7.79 6.19 -10.20
N PRO A 47 -8.42 5.24 -10.90
CA PRO A 47 -9.76 5.46 -11.43
C PRO A 47 -10.72 5.87 -10.29
N PRO A 48 -11.52 6.95 -10.44
CA PRO A 48 -12.37 7.45 -9.36
C PRO A 48 -13.29 6.39 -8.74
N GLU A 49 -13.74 5.42 -9.54
CA GLU A 49 -14.55 4.30 -9.08
C GLU A 49 -13.81 3.35 -8.13
N MET A 50 -12.48 3.25 -8.23
CA MET A 50 -11.66 2.44 -7.32
C MET A 50 -11.49 3.11 -5.95
N LEU A 51 -11.63 4.43 -5.90
CA LEU A 51 -11.55 5.23 -4.67
C LEU A 51 -12.86 5.25 -3.88
N GLN A 52 -13.93 4.69 -4.44
CA GLN A 52 -15.20 4.49 -3.75
C GLN A 52 -15.18 3.17 -2.96
N PRO A 53 -15.99 3.06 -1.89
CA PRO A 53 -16.23 1.79 -1.22
C PRO A 53 -16.64 0.69 -2.21
N ALA A 54 -16.26 -0.56 -1.93
CA ALA A 54 -16.70 -1.71 -2.70
C ALA A 54 -18.23 -1.75 -2.67
N THR A 55 -18.86 -1.67 -3.84
CA THR A 55 -20.31 -1.78 -3.93
C THR A 55 -20.68 -3.22 -3.61
N ARG A 56 -21.62 -3.42 -2.67
CA ARG A 56 -22.17 -4.75 -2.37
C ARG A 56 -23.08 -5.20 -3.51
N PRO A 57 -22.70 -6.24 -4.27
CA PRO A 57 -23.66 -7.28 -4.63
C PRO A 57 -23.04 -8.69 -4.57
N PRO A 58 -23.87 -9.75 -4.54
CA PRO A 58 -24.16 -10.56 -3.36
C PRO A 58 -22.98 -11.36 -2.76
N SER A 59 -21.80 -11.35 -3.35
CA SER A 59 -20.59 -11.94 -2.78
C SER A 59 -19.35 -11.19 -3.28
N LEU A 60 -18.89 -10.23 -2.47
CA LEU A 60 -17.52 -9.73 -2.64
C LEU A 60 -16.55 -10.90 -2.50
N PRO A 61 -15.46 -10.95 -3.28
CA PRO A 61 -14.34 -11.83 -3.01
C PRO A 61 -13.90 -11.76 -1.54
N PRO A 62 -13.27 -12.83 -1.00
CA PRO A 62 -12.77 -12.84 0.36
C PRO A 62 -11.95 -11.58 0.65
N ASP A 63 -12.13 -11.00 1.84
CA ASP A 63 -11.34 -9.86 2.29
C ASP A 63 -9.85 -10.24 2.22
N PRO A 64 -9.04 -9.55 1.38
CA PRO A 64 -7.62 -9.86 1.26
C PRO A 64 -6.87 -9.64 2.58
N CYS A 65 -7.44 -8.89 3.53
CA CYS A 65 -6.80 -8.56 4.79
C CYS A 65 -7.32 -9.35 6.00
N THR A 66 -8.37 -10.19 5.85
CA THR A 66 -9.05 -11.05 6.86
C THR A 66 -9.40 -10.46 8.23
N GLN A 67 -8.92 -9.26 8.56
CA GLN A 67 -8.92 -8.66 9.89
C GLN A 67 -9.89 -7.47 10.00
N THR A 68 -10.53 -7.06 8.90
CA THR A 68 -11.24 -5.77 8.90
C THR A 68 -12.61 -5.87 8.24
N LYS A 69 -13.68 -5.77 9.05
CA LYS A 69 -15.05 -5.59 8.55
C LYS A 69 -15.19 -4.18 7.93
N THR A 70 -14.65 -3.97 6.74
CA THR A 70 -14.74 -2.69 6.03
C THR A 70 -15.46 -2.84 4.70
N SER A 71 -15.99 -1.70 4.24
CA SER A 71 -16.49 -1.52 2.87
C SER A 71 -15.41 -1.01 1.92
N ASP A 72 -14.14 -0.91 2.35
CA ASP A 72 -13.07 -0.43 1.50
C ASP A 72 -12.88 -1.37 0.31
N ARG A 73 -12.52 -0.78 -0.83
CA ARG A 73 -12.32 -1.49 -2.09
C ARG A 73 -10.86 -1.83 -2.31
N LEU A 74 -9.96 -0.90 -2.04
CA LEU A 74 -8.53 -1.05 -2.27
C LEU A 74 -7.83 -1.41 -0.97
N PHE A 75 -6.91 -2.36 -1.07
CA PHE A 75 -6.06 -2.78 0.03
C PHE A 75 -4.61 -2.84 -0.45
N ALA A 76 -3.66 -2.39 0.38
CA ALA A 76 -2.25 -2.49 0.08
C ALA A 76 -1.58 -3.55 0.95
N VAL A 77 -0.61 -4.24 0.36
CA VAL A 77 0.40 -5.02 1.07
C VAL A 77 1.76 -4.46 0.68
N LEU A 78 2.63 -4.18 1.67
CA LEU A 78 4.03 -3.83 1.41
C LEU A 78 4.90 -5.07 1.53
N LEU A 79 5.75 -5.28 0.52
CA LEU A 79 6.66 -6.41 0.44
C LEU A 79 8.08 -5.94 0.13
N THR A 80 9.04 -6.70 0.64
CA THR A 80 10.40 -6.77 0.09
C THR A 80 10.47 -7.88 -0.96
N GLU A 81 11.64 -8.09 -1.54
CA GLU A 81 11.94 -9.25 -2.38
C GLU A 81 11.70 -10.59 -1.66
N ASN A 82 11.88 -10.64 -0.34
CA ASN A 82 11.96 -11.91 0.43
C ASN A 82 10.81 -12.11 1.42
N THR A 83 10.13 -11.04 1.83
CA THR A 83 9.11 -11.10 2.88
C THR A 83 8.10 -9.96 2.76
N GLN A 84 6.90 -10.21 3.27
CA GLN A 84 5.92 -9.17 3.56
C GLN A 84 6.39 -8.33 4.78
N ILE A 85 6.29 -7.01 4.67
CA ILE A 85 6.76 -6.04 5.69
C ILE A 85 5.59 -5.44 6.45
N LEU A 86 4.51 -5.13 5.74
CA LEU A 86 3.28 -4.63 6.32
C LEU A 86 2.17 -5.67 6.11
N GLY A 87 1.38 -5.90 7.15
CA GLY A 87 0.10 -6.58 7.03
C GLY A 87 -0.78 -5.90 5.97
N CYS A 88 -1.74 -6.63 5.43
CA CYS A 88 -2.67 -6.05 4.48
C CYS A 88 -3.46 -4.91 5.15
N THR A 89 -3.44 -3.71 4.54
CA THR A 89 -4.11 -2.51 5.06
C THR A 89 -5.13 -1.97 4.07
N ALA A 90 -6.27 -1.48 4.55
CA ALA A 90 -7.19 -0.72 3.70
C ALA A 90 -6.53 0.57 3.21
N LEU A 91 -6.82 0.97 1.98
CA LEU A 91 -6.35 2.22 1.39
C LEU A 91 -7.51 3.19 1.22
N LYS A 92 -7.38 4.36 1.85
CA LYS A 92 -8.22 5.52 1.57
C LYS A 92 -7.53 6.44 0.55
N PRO A 93 -8.31 7.26 -0.17
CA PRO A 93 -7.74 8.18 -1.15
C PRO A 93 -6.71 9.12 -0.51
N LYS A 94 -5.53 9.21 -1.12
CA LYS A 94 -4.41 10.06 -0.66
C LYS A 94 -3.84 9.67 0.72
N GLU A 95 -4.12 8.47 1.19
CA GLU A 95 -3.63 7.99 2.48
C GLU A 95 -2.15 7.62 2.41
N ASP A 96 -1.41 7.99 3.46
CA ASP A 96 -0.08 7.47 3.70
C ASP A 96 -0.18 6.17 4.49
N PHE A 97 0.74 5.25 4.24
CA PHE A 97 0.83 3.98 4.97
C PHE A 97 2.27 3.73 5.38
N PHE A 98 2.47 3.01 6.49
CA PHE A 98 3.78 2.88 7.11
C PHE A 98 4.01 1.51 7.71
N PHE A 99 5.28 1.16 7.94
CA PHE A 99 5.66 0.06 8.82
C PHE A 99 6.67 0.54 9.86
N LEU A 100 6.76 -0.20 10.96
CA LEU A 100 7.74 0.04 12.01
C LEU A 100 8.93 -0.90 11.81
N LEU A 101 10.12 -0.33 11.69
CA LEU A 101 11.38 -1.06 11.62
C LEU A 101 12.17 -0.83 12.92
N PRO A 102 12.55 -1.87 13.67
CA PRO A 102 13.47 -1.71 14.80
C PRO A 102 14.77 -1.01 14.36
N LYS A 103 15.29 -0.07 15.16
CA LYS A 103 16.49 0.71 14.77
C LYS A 103 17.76 -0.13 14.60
N ASP A 104 17.81 -1.32 15.20
CA ASP A 104 18.89 -2.30 15.08
C ASP A 104 18.79 -3.16 13.80
N LYS A 105 17.71 -3.02 13.03
CA LYS A 105 17.51 -3.77 11.77
C LYS A 105 17.88 -2.91 10.57
N GLN A 106 18.51 -3.57 9.59
CA GLN A 106 18.82 -2.96 8.32
C GLN A 106 17.54 -2.69 7.52
N LEU A 107 17.48 -1.54 6.85
CA LEU A 107 16.44 -1.25 5.87
C LEU A 107 16.53 -2.25 4.71
N PRO A 108 15.39 -2.73 4.19
CA PRO A 108 15.39 -3.51 2.96
C PRO A 108 16.01 -2.75 1.80
N ASN A 109 16.68 -3.47 0.89
CA ASN A 109 17.23 -2.88 -0.33
C ASN A 109 16.13 -2.33 -1.24
N TYR A 110 15.02 -3.08 -1.34
CA TYR A 110 13.89 -2.73 -2.17
C TYR A 110 12.57 -3.04 -1.46
N VAL A 111 11.59 -2.18 -1.73
CA VAL A 111 10.21 -2.30 -1.27
C VAL A 111 9.28 -2.06 -2.45
N TYR A 112 8.17 -2.79 -2.50
CA TYR A 112 7.09 -2.55 -3.44
C TYR A 112 5.74 -2.81 -2.76
N ALA A 113 4.67 -2.28 -3.36
CA ALA A 113 3.31 -2.49 -2.93
C ALA A 113 2.58 -3.40 -3.91
N ILE A 114 1.70 -4.25 -3.38
CA ILE A 114 0.62 -4.86 -4.14
C ILE A 114 -0.67 -4.21 -3.69
N VAL A 115 -1.38 -3.58 -4.62
CA VAL A 115 -2.73 -3.06 -4.41
C VAL A 115 -3.72 -4.11 -4.87
N HIS A 116 -4.58 -4.57 -3.96
CA HIS A 116 -5.67 -5.49 -4.21
C HIS A 116 -6.97 -4.70 -4.39
N ASP A 117 -7.64 -4.90 -5.52
CA ASP A 117 -9.01 -4.42 -5.73
C ASP A 117 -9.99 -5.53 -5.36
N ARG A 118 -10.64 -5.37 -4.21
CA ARG A 118 -11.62 -6.33 -3.70
C ARG A 118 -12.82 -6.47 -4.62
N GLN A 119 -13.24 -5.41 -5.32
CA GLN A 119 -14.41 -5.47 -6.21
C GLN A 119 -14.17 -6.43 -7.38
N THR A 120 -12.95 -6.43 -7.93
CA THR A 120 -12.62 -7.16 -9.15
C THR A 120 -11.71 -8.37 -8.93
N GLY A 121 -11.15 -8.53 -7.73
CA GLY A 121 -10.14 -9.54 -7.39
C GLY A 121 -8.75 -9.27 -8.01
N LYS A 122 -8.57 -8.14 -8.70
CA LYS A 122 -7.31 -7.82 -9.39
C LYS A 122 -6.23 -7.37 -8.41
N LYS A 123 -4.98 -7.61 -8.78
CA LYS A 123 -3.79 -7.17 -8.05
C LYS A 123 -2.93 -6.30 -8.97
N TYR A 124 -2.46 -5.18 -8.44
CA TYR A 124 -1.60 -4.23 -9.14
C TYR A 124 -0.29 -4.09 -8.38
N LYS A 125 0.82 -4.42 -9.03
CA LYS A 125 2.16 -4.35 -8.44
C LYS A 125 2.79 -3.00 -8.76
N SER A 126 3.27 -2.28 -7.75
CA SER A 126 4.06 -1.07 -7.96
C SER A 126 5.46 -1.39 -8.47
N ARG A 127 6.17 -0.35 -8.90
CA ARG A 127 7.63 -0.46 -9.09
C ARG A 127 8.32 -0.72 -7.75
N LEU A 128 9.52 -1.29 -7.83
CA LEU A 128 10.44 -1.42 -6.71
C LEU A 128 11.07 -0.06 -6.41
N ILE A 129 11.13 0.31 -5.14
CA ILE A 129 11.83 1.51 -4.67
C ILE A 129 12.84 1.14 -3.60
N SER A 130 13.96 1.87 -3.55
CA SER A 130 14.92 1.71 -2.47
C SER A 130 14.58 2.63 -1.30
N PRO A 131 14.32 2.13 -0.09
CA PRO A 131 14.05 2.97 1.08
C PRO A 131 15.29 3.75 1.55
N SER A 132 16.49 3.26 1.25
CA SER A 132 17.75 3.85 1.73
C SER A 132 17.97 5.28 1.23
N SER A 133 17.39 5.66 0.08
CA SER A 133 17.54 6.98 -0.52
C SER A 133 16.82 8.10 0.24
N GLY A 134 15.95 7.79 1.20
CA GLY A 134 15.20 8.79 1.97
C GLY A 134 15.26 8.66 3.49
N VAL A 135 16.03 7.71 4.03
CA VAL A 135 16.26 7.58 5.49
C VAL A 135 17.57 8.26 5.94
N MET A 136 18.42 8.68 5.00
CA MET A 136 19.59 9.52 5.29
C MET A 136 19.27 11.00 5.08
N LYS A 137 18.46 11.60 5.96
CA LYS A 137 18.49 13.05 6.25
C LYS A 137 18.07 13.29 7.69
#